data_AF-A0A0D0NDR2-F1
#
_entry.id   AF-A0A0D0NDR2-F1
#
_cell.length_a   1.000
_cell.length_b   1.000
_cell.length_c   1.000
_cell.angle_alpha   90.00
_cell.angle_beta   90.00
_cell.angle_gamma   90.00
#
_symmetry.space_group_name_H-M   'P 1'
#
loop_
_entity.id
_entity.type
_entity.pdbx_description
1 polymer ?
#
loop_
_entity_poly.entity_id
_entity_poly.type
_entity_poly.pdbx_seq_one_letter_code
_entity_poly.pdbx_strand_id
1 'polypeptide(L)'
;MTALTEEFDSRFAQARQIADAVLFEGYVLYPYRASAAKNRLRWQFGVLVPPGWGEDSGEHSHQRTECLMESRPGDRLAVELRFLRAQRRTVERALPGGGFEPVEELELADRVLVPWDEGVEERIELLVPVPEPAERVVHPFRLLAGEDIEILHEEDVPIGRLVRRRESVEGVLRLTARAVPGPYAVQRLTVVVENTTVRTAAPADGREAALQHSLVSAHLLLGLDRGSFLSVTDPPEWAREAVAQCRNEHTWPVLAGPPGRCRVLLSSPIILEDHPSIAPESPGALYDATEIDEILALRTAALTDREKREARGTDERAGAVIDLADSMPPEVLERLHGAVRGLREITGNAPGRPWWDPGDDPEADPEHDRVVVDGRQVGAGSRVVLRPGRRRTDAQDLFLDGRTALVEAVLHDVDGSVHLAVTVEDDPGADLWRAQGRFRYFQPDEIALLEEP
;
A
#
# COMPACT_ATOMS: atom_id res chain seq x y z
N MET A 1 -14.23 25.59 14.97
CA MET A 1 -13.80 24.52 14.04
C MET A 1 -14.86 24.43 12.97
N THR A 2 -14.46 24.49 11.70
CA THR A 2 -15.35 24.52 10.54
C THR A 2 -14.93 23.42 9.58
N ALA A 3 -15.83 23.00 8.69
CA ALA A 3 -15.46 22.18 7.54
C ALA A 3 -14.29 22.82 6.76
N LEU A 4 -13.60 22.01 5.95
CA LEU A 4 -12.59 22.53 5.04
C LEU A 4 -13.23 23.55 4.07
N THR A 5 -12.45 24.53 3.68
CA THR A 5 -12.87 25.50 2.65
C THR A 5 -12.62 24.92 1.26
N GLU A 6 -13.36 25.36 0.24
CA GLU A 6 -13.13 24.98 -1.17
C GLU A 6 -11.66 25.12 -1.61
N GLU A 7 -10.94 26.11 -1.07
CA GLU A 7 -9.52 26.30 -1.36
C GLU A 7 -8.64 25.15 -0.85
N PHE A 8 -8.96 24.57 0.32
CA PHE A 8 -8.27 23.39 0.85
C PHE A 8 -8.68 22.14 0.10
N ASP A 9 -9.94 22.02 -0.29
CA ASP A 9 -10.38 20.90 -1.14
C ASP A 9 -9.62 20.85 -2.46
N SER A 10 -9.47 21.99 -3.12
CA SER A 10 -8.69 22.09 -4.35
C SER A 10 -7.21 21.75 -4.12
N ARG A 11 -6.62 22.19 -3.01
CA ARG A 11 -5.22 21.89 -2.66
C ARG A 11 -5.00 20.41 -2.34
N PHE A 12 -5.96 19.77 -1.68
CA PHE A 12 -5.88 18.37 -1.30
C PHE A 12 -6.22 17.42 -2.45
N ALA A 13 -6.81 17.90 -3.55
CA ALA A 13 -7.25 17.05 -4.66
C ALA A 13 -6.17 16.08 -5.16
N GLN A 14 -4.95 16.54 -5.42
CA GLN A 14 -3.85 15.68 -5.87
C GLN A 14 -3.41 14.70 -4.77
N ALA A 15 -3.22 15.18 -3.54
CA ALA A 15 -2.83 14.35 -2.41
C ALA A 15 -3.89 13.28 -2.09
N ARG A 16 -5.18 13.59 -2.26
CA ARG A 16 -6.30 12.65 -2.09
C ARG A 16 -6.22 11.52 -3.11
N GLN A 17 -5.83 11.78 -4.36
CA GLN A 17 -5.64 10.70 -5.36
C GLN A 17 -4.55 9.71 -4.94
N ILE A 18 -3.40 10.21 -4.46
CA ILE A 18 -2.34 9.34 -3.91
C ILE A 18 -2.86 8.60 -2.68
N ALA A 19 -3.51 9.32 -1.80
CA ALA A 19 -4.05 8.77 -0.57
C ALA A 19 -5.14 7.71 -0.84
N ASP A 20 -5.90 7.80 -1.94
CA ASP A 20 -6.85 6.77 -2.38
C ASP A 20 -6.14 5.48 -2.77
N ALA A 21 -5.03 5.59 -3.50
CA ALA A 21 -4.21 4.43 -3.85
C ALA A 21 -3.70 3.72 -2.59
N VAL A 22 -3.17 4.48 -1.62
CA VAL A 22 -2.71 3.95 -0.33
C VAL A 22 -3.86 3.39 0.51
N LEU A 23 -5.01 4.07 0.54
CA LEU A 23 -6.17 3.69 1.35
C LEU A 23 -6.69 2.30 0.98
N PHE A 24 -6.67 1.99 -0.32
CA PHE A 24 -7.15 0.72 -0.86
C PHE A 24 -6.03 -0.29 -1.12
N GLU A 25 -4.79 0.05 -0.83
CA GLU A 25 -3.69 -0.91 -0.91
C GLU A 25 -3.92 -2.06 0.09
N GLY A 26 -3.95 -3.29 -0.42
CA GLY A 26 -4.28 -4.46 0.40
C GLY A 26 -5.74 -4.55 0.85
N TYR A 27 -6.65 -3.77 0.24
CA TYR A 27 -8.10 -3.85 0.50
C TYR A 27 -8.75 -5.09 -0.15
N VAL A 28 -8.53 -5.28 -1.45
CA VAL A 28 -8.93 -6.48 -2.21
C VAL A 28 -7.74 -6.83 -3.09
N LEU A 29 -7.08 -7.95 -2.79
CA LEU A 29 -5.91 -8.42 -3.52
C LEU A 29 -6.34 -9.30 -4.69
N TYR A 30 -5.60 -9.22 -5.79
CA TYR A 30 -5.75 -10.13 -6.92
C TYR A 30 -5.55 -11.60 -6.47
N PRO A 31 -6.41 -12.56 -6.88
CA PRO A 31 -7.57 -12.39 -7.77
C PRO A 31 -8.75 -11.78 -7.01
N TYR A 32 -9.28 -10.65 -7.51
CA TYR A 32 -10.18 -9.70 -6.83
C TYR A 32 -11.57 -10.25 -6.50
N ARG A 33 -11.63 -11.38 -5.81
CA ARG A 33 -12.84 -12.06 -5.35
C ARG A 33 -12.74 -12.37 -3.86
N ALA A 34 -13.88 -12.28 -3.18
CA ALA A 34 -13.97 -12.49 -1.74
C ALA A 34 -13.44 -13.86 -1.28
N SER A 35 -13.69 -14.94 -2.04
CA SER A 35 -13.28 -16.29 -1.65
C SER A 35 -11.78 -16.58 -1.85
N ALA A 36 -11.03 -15.69 -2.51
CA ALA A 36 -9.61 -15.92 -2.80
C ALA A 36 -8.78 -16.05 -1.51
N ALA A 37 -7.86 -17.01 -1.45
CA ALA A 37 -7.03 -17.26 -0.27
C ALA A 37 -6.23 -16.01 0.17
N LYS A 38 -5.77 -15.21 -0.79
CA LYS A 38 -5.06 -13.94 -0.53
C LYS A 38 -5.93 -12.88 0.17
N ASN A 39 -7.25 -12.98 0.03
CA ASN A 39 -8.22 -12.07 0.61
C ASN A 39 -8.69 -12.48 2.01
N ARG A 40 -8.10 -13.53 2.60
CA ARG A 40 -8.34 -13.93 3.99
C ARG A 40 -7.66 -13.00 4.99
N LEU A 41 -6.49 -12.47 4.65
CA LEU A 41 -5.74 -11.52 5.48
C LEU A 41 -5.62 -10.20 4.73
N ARG A 42 -6.54 -9.29 5.03
CA ARG A 42 -6.63 -7.96 4.41
C ARG A 42 -6.23 -6.89 5.41
N TRP A 43 -5.98 -5.69 4.88
CA TRP A 43 -5.70 -4.49 5.68
C TRP A 43 -4.47 -4.64 6.56
N GLN A 44 -3.28 -4.66 5.95
CA GLN A 44 -2.04 -4.92 6.69
C GLN A 44 -1.34 -3.65 7.20
N PHE A 45 -1.73 -2.48 6.70
CA PHE A 45 -1.07 -1.21 7.01
C PHE A 45 -2.05 -0.21 7.63
N GLY A 46 -1.54 0.60 8.56
CA GLY A 46 -2.28 1.73 9.14
C GLY A 46 -3.54 1.35 9.94
N VAL A 47 -3.61 0.13 10.48
CA VAL A 47 -4.75 -0.29 11.30
C VAL A 47 -4.59 0.23 12.72
N LEU A 48 -5.50 1.10 13.15
CA LEU A 48 -5.59 1.57 14.53
C LEU A 48 -6.69 0.82 15.27
N VAL A 49 -6.32 -0.20 16.04
CA VAL A 49 -7.25 -1.07 16.77
C VAL A 49 -7.76 -0.42 18.07
N PRO A 50 -8.90 -0.87 18.62
CA PRO A 50 -9.35 -0.41 19.94
C PRO A 50 -8.28 -0.67 21.03
N PRO A 51 -8.19 0.18 22.08
CA PRO A 51 -7.29 -0.06 23.19
C PRO A 51 -7.52 -1.43 23.85
N GLY A 52 -6.44 -2.12 24.22
CA GLY A 52 -6.49 -3.48 24.79
C GLY A 52 -6.54 -4.61 23.75
N TRP A 53 -6.60 -4.27 22.46
CA TRP A 53 -6.29 -5.17 21.37
C TRP A 53 -4.85 -4.92 20.90
N GLY A 54 -4.21 -5.94 20.33
CA GLY A 54 -2.93 -5.78 19.65
C GLY A 54 -1.67 -6.06 20.46
N GLU A 55 -1.77 -6.31 21.77
CA GLU A 55 -0.59 -6.67 22.61
C GLU A 55 0.18 -7.87 22.05
N ASP A 56 -0.52 -8.84 21.46
CA ASP A 56 0.07 -10.04 20.85
C ASP A 56 0.22 -9.97 19.31
N SER A 57 -0.40 -8.99 18.63
CA SER A 57 -0.41 -8.90 17.15
C SER A 57 0.48 -7.80 16.57
N GLY A 58 0.99 -6.88 17.39
CA GLY A 58 1.75 -5.71 16.93
C GLY A 58 0.90 -4.63 16.26
N GLU A 59 -0.43 -4.72 16.37
CA GLU A 59 -1.34 -3.64 15.99
C GLU A 59 -1.45 -2.63 17.13
N HIS A 60 -1.57 -1.34 16.79
CA HIS A 60 -1.51 -0.25 17.75
C HIS A 60 -2.83 0.52 17.78
N SER A 61 -3.14 1.17 18.90
CA SER A 61 -4.34 2.01 19.00
C SER A 61 -4.13 3.44 18.51
N HIS A 62 -2.89 3.83 18.16
CA HIS A 62 -2.57 5.18 17.73
C HIS A 62 -1.50 5.23 16.64
N GLN A 63 -1.49 6.34 15.90
CA GLN A 63 -0.34 6.77 15.10
C GLN A 63 0.07 8.18 15.52
N ARG A 64 1.34 8.52 15.27
CA ARG A 64 1.92 9.83 15.58
C ARG A 64 2.67 10.36 14.39
N THR A 65 2.29 11.55 13.94
CA THR A 65 3.00 12.32 12.91
C THR A 65 3.70 13.51 13.54
N GLU A 66 4.99 13.66 13.29
CA GLU A 66 5.77 14.87 13.54
C GLU A 66 6.36 15.41 12.25
N CYS A 67 6.13 16.70 12.00
CA CYS A 67 6.69 17.42 10.87
C CYS A 67 7.10 18.83 11.27
N LEU A 68 8.00 19.43 10.48
CA LEU A 68 8.39 20.82 10.65
C LEU A 68 7.60 21.71 9.70
N MET A 69 7.20 22.88 10.18
CA MET A 69 6.50 23.87 9.40
C MET A 69 7.00 25.29 9.68
N GLU A 70 6.96 26.10 8.64
CA GLU A 70 7.15 27.54 8.63
C GLU A 70 5.76 28.19 8.49
N SER A 71 5.06 28.30 9.62
CA SER A 71 3.74 28.94 9.68
C SER A 71 3.87 30.47 9.66
N ARG A 72 2.87 31.17 9.10
CA ARG A 72 2.77 32.63 9.19
C ARG A 72 1.80 33.04 10.30
N PRO A 73 1.98 34.22 10.93
CA PRO A 73 1.01 34.72 11.91
C PRO A 73 -0.41 34.75 11.36
N GLY A 74 -1.34 34.08 12.05
CA GLY A 74 -2.74 33.93 11.64
C GLY A 74 -2.99 32.87 10.56
N ASP A 75 -2.02 32.01 10.25
CA ASP A 75 -2.27 30.84 9.40
C ASP A 75 -3.25 29.86 10.05
N ARG A 76 -4.01 29.20 9.19
CA ARG A 76 -4.86 28.06 9.57
C ARG A 76 -4.20 26.77 9.12
N LEU A 77 -4.41 25.73 9.91
CA LEU A 77 -4.04 24.36 9.66
C LEU A 77 -5.31 23.57 9.33
N ALA A 78 -5.37 23.06 8.11
CA ALA A 78 -6.30 22.03 7.69
C ALA A 78 -5.75 20.65 8.08
N VAL A 79 -6.59 19.82 8.67
CA VAL A 79 -6.30 18.43 9.02
C VAL A 79 -7.45 17.58 8.51
N GLU A 80 -7.14 16.57 7.72
CA GLU A 80 -8.10 15.59 7.25
C GLU A 80 -7.57 14.20 7.58
N LEU A 81 -8.23 13.56 8.52
CA LEU A 81 -8.04 12.14 8.79
C LEU A 81 -8.95 11.35 7.85
N ARG A 82 -8.36 10.38 7.16
CA ARG A 82 -9.08 9.43 6.32
C ARG A 82 -8.75 8.01 6.74
N PHE A 83 -9.72 7.13 6.68
CA PHE A 83 -9.57 5.72 6.98
C PHE A 83 -10.73 4.91 6.38
N LEU A 84 -10.56 3.61 6.28
CA LEU A 84 -11.64 2.66 6.03
C LEU A 84 -12.26 2.23 7.35
N ARG A 85 -13.58 2.22 7.40
CA ARG A 85 -14.38 1.58 8.42
C ARG A 85 -14.92 0.28 7.87
N ALA A 86 -14.63 -0.82 8.56
CA ALA A 86 -15.10 -2.13 8.16
C ALA A 86 -16.63 -2.22 8.30
N GLN A 87 -17.26 -2.80 7.29
CA GLN A 87 -18.69 -3.02 7.20
C GLN A 87 -18.96 -4.47 6.88
N ARG A 88 -19.60 -5.19 7.79
CA ARG A 88 -19.99 -6.57 7.58
C ARG A 88 -21.20 -6.62 6.65
N ARG A 89 -21.01 -7.14 5.43
CA ARG A 89 -22.11 -7.51 4.54
C ARG A 89 -22.42 -8.99 4.69
N THR A 90 -23.65 -9.31 5.07
CA THR A 90 -24.20 -10.67 5.00
C THR A 90 -25.18 -10.78 3.84
N VAL A 91 -25.28 -11.98 3.28
CA VAL A 91 -26.20 -12.29 2.18
C VAL A 91 -27.31 -13.18 2.74
N GLU A 92 -28.55 -12.85 2.45
CA GLU A 92 -29.70 -13.65 2.87
C GLU A 92 -30.60 -13.98 1.69
N ARG A 93 -31.12 -15.21 1.64
CA ARG A 93 -32.06 -15.69 0.61
C ARG A 93 -33.49 -15.52 1.10
N ALA A 94 -34.40 -15.18 0.19
CA ALA A 94 -35.84 -15.13 0.47
C ALA A 94 -36.42 -16.54 0.62
N LEU A 95 -37.26 -16.76 1.64
CA LEU A 95 -37.89 -18.04 1.91
C LEU A 95 -39.29 -18.15 1.28
N PRO A 96 -39.73 -19.35 0.85
CA PRO A 96 -41.12 -19.59 0.49
C PRO A 96 -42.04 -19.32 1.69
N GLY A 97 -42.98 -18.38 1.54
CA GLY A 97 -43.87 -17.94 2.63
C GLY A 97 -43.43 -16.64 3.33
N GLY A 98 -42.34 -16.02 2.88
CA GLY A 98 -41.83 -14.75 3.39
C GLY A 98 -40.70 -14.93 4.41
N GLY A 99 -39.93 -13.85 4.62
CA GLY A 99 -38.74 -13.87 5.47
C GLY A 99 -37.45 -14.15 4.70
N PHE A 100 -36.34 -14.14 5.43
CA PHE A 100 -34.98 -14.25 4.88
C PHE A 100 -34.12 -15.14 5.78
N GLU A 101 -33.23 -15.93 5.18
CA GLU A 101 -32.23 -16.73 5.89
C GLU A 101 -30.81 -16.44 5.40
N PRO A 102 -29.79 -16.37 6.28
CA PRO A 102 -28.40 -16.22 5.86
C PRO A 102 -27.94 -17.36 4.97
N VAL A 103 -27.19 -17.02 3.92
CA VAL A 103 -26.57 -17.98 3.00
C VAL A 103 -25.11 -17.61 2.76
N GLU A 104 -24.28 -18.63 2.55
CA GLU A 104 -22.87 -18.44 2.18
C GLU A 104 -22.73 -17.91 0.74
N GLU A 105 -23.73 -18.17 -0.10
CA GLU A 105 -23.74 -17.76 -1.50
C GLU A 105 -25.16 -17.56 -2.02
N LEU A 106 -25.36 -16.49 -2.80
CA LEU A 106 -26.55 -16.25 -3.59
C LEU A 106 -26.15 -15.94 -5.04
N GLU A 107 -26.53 -16.83 -5.96
CA GLU A 107 -26.28 -16.64 -7.39
C GLU A 107 -27.32 -15.73 -8.02
N LEU A 108 -26.84 -14.74 -8.77
CA LEU A 108 -27.61 -13.87 -9.65
C LEU A 108 -27.10 -14.05 -11.09
N ALA A 109 -27.87 -13.55 -12.06
CA ALA A 109 -27.50 -13.62 -13.46
C ALA A 109 -26.17 -12.88 -13.75
N ASP A 110 -25.96 -11.73 -13.12
CA ASP A 110 -24.84 -10.82 -13.34
C ASP A 110 -23.69 -10.97 -12.32
N ARG A 111 -23.98 -11.52 -11.13
CA ARG A 111 -23.01 -11.61 -10.02
C ARG A 111 -23.25 -12.81 -9.11
N VAL A 112 -22.22 -13.21 -8.36
CA VAL A 112 -22.34 -14.19 -7.26
C VAL A 112 -22.06 -13.46 -5.96
N LEU A 113 -23.06 -13.35 -5.10
CA LEU A 113 -22.96 -12.63 -3.84
C LEU A 113 -22.53 -13.58 -2.72
N VAL A 114 -21.47 -13.19 -2.01
CA VAL A 114 -21.00 -13.88 -0.80
C VAL A 114 -20.87 -12.89 0.36
N PRO A 115 -20.97 -13.35 1.63
CA PRO A 115 -20.66 -12.53 2.79
C PRO A 115 -19.25 -11.93 2.69
N TRP A 116 -19.11 -10.67 3.05
CA TRP A 116 -17.87 -9.92 2.84
C TRP A 116 -17.76 -8.74 3.81
N ASP A 117 -16.54 -8.40 4.23
CA ASP A 117 -16.32 -7.15 4.96
C ASP A 117 -15.85 -6.07 3.98
N GLU A 118 -16.75 -5.14 3.71
CA GLU A 118 -16.56 -3.98 2.85
C GLU A 118 -15.79 -2.89 3.60
N GLY A 119 -15.00 -2.09 2.87
CA GLY A 119 -14.33 -0.90 3.39
C GLY A 119 -15.09 0.36 2.99
N VAL A 120 -15.70 1.03 3.98
CA VAL A 120 -16.36 2.32 3.79
C VAL A 120 -15.37 3.42 4.13
N GLU A 121 -15.16 4.36 3.22
CA GLU A 121 -14.28 5.49 3.48
C GLU A 121 -14.95 6.48 4.43
N GLU A 122 -14.24 6.86 5.49
CA GLU A 122 -14.65 7.87 6.46
C GLU A 122 -13.64 9.02 6.47
N ARG A 123 -14.13 10.24 6.68
CA ARG A 123 -13.31 11.46 6.76
C ARG A 123 -13.65 12.27 8.00
N ILE A 124 -12.63 12.68 8.74
CA ILE A 124 -12.75 13.62 9.86
C ILE A 124 -11.95 14.87 9.52
N GLU A 125 -12.64 15.98 9.35
CA GLU A 125 -12.08 17.23 8.88
C GLU A 125 -12.03 18.30 9.97
N LEU A 126 -10.88 18.95 10.10
CA LEU A 126 -10.63 20.03 11.02
C LEU A 126 -9.98 21.20 10.30
N LEU A 127 -10.53 22.39 10.54
CA LEU A 127 -9.86 23.64 10.23
C LEU A 127 -9.71 24.49 11.48
N VAL A 128 -8.46 24.67 11.91
CA VAL A 128 -8.07 25.34 13.16
C VAL A 128 -7.00 26.40 12.89
N PRO A 129 -6.86 27.44 13.72
CA PRO A 129 -5.64 28.23 13.75
C PRO A 129 -4.44 27.32 14.00
N VAL A 130 -3.27 27.66 13.44
CA VAL A 130 -2.03 26.96 13.82
C VAL A 130 -1.85 27.08 15.34
N PRO A 131 -1.75 25.96 16.09
CA PRO A 131 -1.67 26.01 17.54
C PRO A 131 -0.49 26.86 18.01
N GLU A 132 -0.70 27.70 19.03
CA GLU A 132 0.41 28.42 19.63
C GLU A 132 1.36 27.44 20.36
N PRO A 133 2.66 27.77 20.53
CA PRO A 133 3.56 26.93 21.30
C PRO A 133 3.01 26.62 22.70
N ALA A 134 2.96 25.33 23.06
CA ALA A 134 2.35 24.79 24.29
C ALA A 134 0.81 24.77 24.35
N GLU A 135 0.12 25.26 23.33
CA GLU A 135 -1.31 24.99 23.15
C GLU A 135 -1.54 23.54 22.70
N ARG A 136 -2.63 22.95 23.16
CA ARG A 136 -3.08 21.62 22.74
C ARG A 136 -4.51 21.70 22.24
N VAL A 137 -4.71 21.32 20.98
CA VAL A 137 -6.03 21.15 20.39
C VAL A 137 -6.40 19.67 20.48
N VAL A 138 -7.60 19.38 20.99
CA VAL A 138 -8.15 18.02 21.11
C VAL A 138 -9.50 17.98 20.43
N HIS A 139 -9.69 17.03 19.52
CA HIS A 139 -10.93 16.84 18.80
C HIS A 139 -11.38 15.38 18.85
N PRO A 140 -12.33 15.05 19.74
CA PRO A 140 -12.95 13.74 19.72
C PRO A 140 -13.94 13.64 18.55
N PHE A 141 -14.06 12.46 17.96
CA PHE A 141 -15.08 12.13 16.98
C PHE A 141 -15.73 10.78 17.29
N ARG A 142 -16.96 10.62 16.82
CA ARG A 142 -17.73 9.39 16.99
C ARG A 142 -18.56 9.11 15.75
N LEU A 143 -18.39 7.92 15.21
CA LEU A 143 -19.20 7.37 14.13
C LEU A 143 -20.15 6.33 14.74
N LEU A 144 -21.45 6.55 14.58
CA LEU A 144 -22.48 5.68 15.16
C LEU A 144 -22.58 4.37 14.40
N ALA A 145 -22.91 3.29 15.12
CA ALA A 145 -23.27 2.02 14.50
C ALA A 145 -24.49 2.20 13.57
N GLY A 146 -24.58 1.37 12.53
CA GLY A 146 -25.66 1.46 11.56
C GLY A 146 -25.89 0.14 10.83
N GLU A 147 -27.10 0.00 10.30
CA GLU A 147 -27.52 -1.14 9.49
C GLU A 147 -28.26 -0.64 8.25
N ASP A 148 -27.84 -1.10 7.08
CA ASP A 148 -28.52 -0.85 5.79
C ASP A 148 -28.98 -2.19 5.20
N ILE A 149 -30.20 -2.19 4.64
CA ILE A 149 -30.79 -3.37 4.00
C ILE A 149 -31.13 -3.04 2.54
N GLU A 150 -30.62 -3.85 1.62
CA GLU A 150 -30.93 -3.79 0.20
C GLU A 150 -31.68 -5.07 -0.21
N ILE A 151 -32.91 -4.93 -0.70
CA ILE A 151 -33.69 -6.09 -1.19
C ILE A 151 -33.30 -6.38 -2.64
N LEU A 152 -32.92 -7.64 -2.89
CA LEU A 152 -32.53 -8.14 -4.20
C LEU A 152 -33.74 -8.71 -4.92
N HIS A 153 -33.94 -8.30 -6.17
CA HIS A 153 -35.07 -8.72 -6.99
C HIS A 153 -34.60 -9.41 -8.27
N GLU A 154 -35.38 -10.37 -8.74
CA GLU A 154 -35.29 -10.98 -10.06
C GLU A 154 -36.69 -10.95 -10.68
N GLU A 155 -36.85 -10.30 -11.83
CA GLU A 155 -38.16 -10.07 -12.46
C GLU A 155 -39.22 -9.50 -11.48
N ASP A 156 -38.83 -8.49 -10.68
CA ASP A 156 -39.62 -7.86 -9.60
C ASP A 156 -40.01 -8.78 -8.41
N VAL A 157 -39.50 -10.02 -8.37
CA VAL A 157 -39.69 -10.94 -7.25
C VAL A 157 -38.51 -10.85 -6.28
N PRO A 158 -38.72 -10.64 -4.97
CA PRO A 158 -37.63 -10.62 -4.00
C PRO A 158 -37.04 -12.02 -3.85
N ILE A 159 -35.76 -12.15 -4.17
CA ILE A 159 -35.01 -13.42 -4.11
C ILE A 159 -34.04 -13.47 -2.92
N GLY A 160 -33.75 -12.31 -2.32
CA GLY A 160 -32.84 -12.20 -1.18
C GLY A 160 -32.67 -10.76 -0.72
N ARG A 161 -31.71 -10.54 0.18
CA ARG A 161 -31.29 -9.21 0.60
C ARG A 161 -29.82 -9.20 1.02
N LEU A 162 -29.22 -8.02 0.89
CA LEU A 162 -27.93 -7.72 1.50
C LEU A 162 -28.19 -6.94 2.79
N VAL A 163 -27.53 -7.36 3.87
CA VAL A 163 -27.57 -6.64 5.15
C VAL A 163 -26.16 -6.17 5.46
N ARG A 164 -25.97 -4.86 5.56
CA ARG A 164 -24.68 -4.21 5.81
C ARG A 164 -24.70 -3.61 7.20
N ARG A 165 -23.82 -4.10 8.09
CA ARG A 165 -23.70 -3.63 9.47
C ARG A 165 -22.36 -2.97 9.69
N ARG A 166 -22.39 -1.81 10.36
CA ARG A 166 -21.20 -1.08 10.80
C ARG A 166 -21.26 -0.92 12.30
N GLU A 167 -20.16 -1.24 12.97
CA GLU A 167 -20.02 -1.03 14.41
C GLU A 167 -19.54 0.38 14.72
N SER A 168 -19.88 0.90 15.90
CA SER A 168 -19.45 2.26 16.27
C SER A 168 -17.94 2.36 16.40
N VAL A 169 -17.40 3.49 15.95
CA VAL A 169 -15.98 3.84 16.08
C VAL A 169 -15.87 5.19 16.77
N GLU A 170 -15.00 5.26 17.76
CA GLU A 170 -14.66 6.48 18.49
C GLU A 170 -13.16 6.72 18.39
N GLY A 171 -12.78 7.99 18.26
CA GLY A 171 -11.38 8.35 18.22
C GLY A 171 -11.15 9.81 18.57
N VAL A 172 -9.89 10.19 18.57
CA VAL A 172 -9.47 11.55 18.91
C VAL A 172 -8.25 11.98 18.12
N LEU A 173 -8.33 13.20 17.59
CA LEU A 173 -7.21 13.93 17.01
C LEU A 173 -6.62 14.87 18.05
N ARG A 174 -5.30 14.83 18.23
CA ARG A 174 -4.59 15.73 19.15
C ARG A 174 -3.45 16.42 18.45
N LEU A 175 -3.47 17.74 18.51
CA LEU A 175 -2.47 18.58 17.87
C LEU A 175 -1.73 19.40 18.91
N THR A 176 -0.41 19.46 18.77
CA THR A 176 0.44 20.38 19.53
C THR A 176 1.51 20.94 18.62
N ALA A 177 1.86 22.22 18.81
CA ALA A 177 3.01 22.82 18.15
C ALA A 177 4.07 23.24 19.18
N ARG A 178 5.34 23.13 18.81
CA ARG A 178 6.47 23.62 19.60
C ARG A 178 7.44 24.38 18.71
N ALA A 179 7.93 25.52 19.18
CA ALA A 179 9.01 26.23 18.50
C ALA A 179 10.27 25.36 18.45
N VAL A 180 10.96 25.36 17.32
CA VAL A 180 12.27 24.72 17.15
C VAL A 180 13.34 25.80 17.24
N PRO A 181 14.34 25.67 18.12
CA PRO A 181 15.46 26.61 18.17
C PRO A 181 16.21 26.62 16.84
N GLY A 182 16.46 27.80 16.28
CA GLY A 182 17.16 27.92 15.02
C GLY A 182 17.12 29.32 14.44
N PRO A 183 17.77 29.52 13.27
CA PRO A 183 17.82 30.81 12.60
C PRO A 183 16.48 31.22 11.96
N TYR A 184 15.56 30.28 11.74
CA TYR A 184 14.25 30.49 11.13
C TYR A 184 13.12 30.25 12.14
N ALA A 185 11.97 30.91 11.94
CA ALA A 185 10.78 30.77 12.77
C ALA A 185 10.02 29.48 12.41
N VAL A 186 10.53 28.35 12.91
CA VAL A 186 10.02 27.01 12.60
C VAL A 186 9.33 26.40 13.80
N GLN A 187 8.24 25.69 13.53
CA GLN A 187 7.49 24.94 14.52
C GLN A 187 7.50 23.46 14.16
N ARG A 188 7.69 22.61 15.16
CA ARG A 188 7.38 21.19 15.06
C ARG A 188 5.92 20.99 15.42
N LEU A 189 5.15 20.51 14.45
CA LEU A 189 3.77 20.07 14.64
C LEU A 189 3.78 18.58 14.99
N THR A 190 3.07 18.21 16.06
CA THR A 190 2.77 16.82 16.40
C THR A 190 1.27 16.61 16.26
N VAL A 191 0.87 15.61 15.48
CA VAL A 191 -0.52 15.16 15.33
C VAL A 191 -0.59 13.71 15.78
N VAL A 192 -1.47 13.41 16.73
CA VAL A 192 -1.75 12.03 17.18
C VAL A 192 -3.19 11.69 16.82
N VAL A 193 -3.36 10.58 16.14
CA VAL A 193 -4.66 9.94 15.90
C VAL A 193 -4.73 8.73 16.81
N GLU A 194 -5.77 8.65 17.62
CA GLU A 194 -5.99 7.51 18.52
C GLU A 194 -7.41 6.96 18.33
N ASN A 195 -7.51 5.63 18.20
CA ASN A 195 -8.75 4.89 18.37
C ASN A 195 -9.04 4.79 19.87
N THR A 196 -10.20 5.30 20.28
CA THR A 196 -10.63 5.29 21.69
C THR A 196 -11.88 4.44 21.90
N THR A 197 -12.25 3.63 20.91
CA THR A 197 -13.43 2.77 20.98
C THR A 197 -13.32 1.82 22.17
N VAL A 198 -14.26 1.92 23.11
CA VAL A 198 -14.28 1.03 24.28
C VAL A 198 -15.03 -0.25 23.92
N ARG A 199 -14.30 -1.35 23.76
CA ARG A 199 -14.88 -2.68 23.58
C ARG A 199 -14.19 -3.70 24.46
N THR A 200 -14.98 -4.42 25.25
CA THR A 200 -14.48 -5.59 25.99
C THR A 200 -14.19 -6.73 25.00
N ALA A 201 -12.92 -7.02 24.73
CA ALA A 201 -12.55 -8.20 23.95
C ALA A 201 -13.00 -9.46 24.70
N ALA A 202 -13.70 -10.38 24.04
CA ALA A 202 -13.87 -11.72 24.56
C ALA A 202 -12.60 -12.55 24.27
N PRO A 203 -12.26 -13.56 25.10
CA PRO A 203 -11.04 -14.36 24.89
C PRO A 203 -10.98 -15.13 23.57
N ALA A 204 -12.12 -15.31 22.90
CA ALA A 204 -12.23 -15.98 21.61
C ALA A 204 -12.26 -14.99 20.43
N ASP A 205 -12.27 -13.69 20.69
CA ASP A 205 -12.36 -12.70 19.63
C ASP A 205 -11.01 -12.60 18.91
N GLY A 206 -11.02 -12.94 17.62
CA GLY A 206 -9.87 -12.77 16.74
C GLY A 206 -9.77 -11.36 16.18
N ARG A 207 -8.71 -11.12 15.41
CA ARG A 207 -8.45 -9.84 14.70
C ARG A 207 -9.65 -9.28 13.94
N GLU A 208 -10.47 -10.13 13.33
CA GLU A 208 -11.68 -9.74 12.59
C GLU A 208 -12.68 -8.93 13.44
N ALA A 209 -12.85 -9.30 14.71
CA ALA A 209 -13.71 -8.56 15.63
C ALA A 209 -13.12 -7.20 16.01
N ALA A 210 -11.79 -7.08 16.10
CA ALA A 210 -11.12 -5.79 16.31
C ALA A 210 -11.38 -4.84 15.14
N LEU A 211 -11.23 -5.36 13.91
CA LEU A 211 -11.31 -4.58 12.67
C LEU A 211 -12.65 -3.85 12.48
N GLN A 212 -13.75 -4.40 12.98
CA GLN A 212 -15.07 -3.76 12.95
C GLN A 212 -15.11 -2.43 13.74
N HIS A 213 -14.23 -2.28 14.71
CA HIS A 213 -14.09 -1.10 15.56
C HIS A 213 -12.80 -0.31 15.30
N SER A 214 -12.03 -0.68 14.26
CA SER A 214 -10.74 -0.08 13.93
C SER A 214 -10.86 1.10 12.96
N LEU A 215 -9.82 1.95 12.94
CA LEU A 215 -9.59 2.88 11.84
C LEU A 215 -8.59 2.19 10.91
N VAL A 216 -9.05 1.70 9.77
CA VAL A 216 -8.23 0.86 8.88
C VAL A 216 -7.54 1.73 7.83
N SER A 217 -6.25 1.49 7.56
CA SER A 217 -5.44 2.28 6.62
C SER A 217 -5.53 3.80 6.91
N ALA A 218 -5.43 4.14 8.19
CA ALA A 218 -5.58 5.51 8.67
C ALA A 218 -4.40 6.37 8.21
N HIS A 219 -4.68 7.50 7.58
CA HIS A 219 -3.68 8.46 7.12
C HIS A 219 -4.16 9.91 7.32
N LEU A 220 -3.22 10.85 7.31
CA LEU A 220 -3.49 12.27 7.55
C LEU A 220 -3.08 13.13 6.36
N LEU A 221 -3.96 14.01 5.91
CA LEU A 221 -3.60 15.14 5.08
C LEU A 221 -3.53 16.40 5.95
N LEU A 222 -2.44 17.13 5.84
CA LEU A 222 -2.21 18.39 6.53
C LEU A 222 -2.00 19.50 5.51
N GLY A 223 -2.61 20.66 5.75
CA GLY A 223 -2.55 21.81 4.84
C GLY A 223 -2.36 23.12 5.57
N LEU A 224 -1.47 23.98 5.07
CA LEU A 224 -1.32 25.35 5.55
C LEU A 224 -1.87 26.36 4.53
N ASP A 225 -2.47 27.44 5.01
CA ASP A 225 -2.98 28.52 4.15
C ASP A 225 -1.87 29.18 3.33
N ARG A 226 -0.82 29.66 4.02
CA ARG A 226 0.25 30.49 3.42
C ARG A 226 1.65 29.95 3.69
N GLY A 227 1.87 29.37 4.87
CA GLY A 227 3.13 28.74 5.27
C GLY A 227 3.50 27.49 4.45
N SER A 228 4.58 26.84 4.86
CA SER A 228 5.14 25.64 4.22
C SER A 228 5.54 24.59 5.25
N PHE A 229 5.42 23.33 4.88
CA PHE A 229 6.07 22.21 5.54
C PHE A 229 7.48 22.03 4.98
N LEU A 230 8.37 21.46 5.79
CA LEU A 230 9.68 21.01 5.33
C LEU A 230 9.62 19.51 5.01
N SER A 231 10.40 19.11 4.02
CA SER A 231 10.61 17.71 3.71
C SER A 231 11.20 16.97 4.92
N VAL A 232 10.69 15.78 5.20
CA VAL A 232 11.27 14.87 6.20
C VAL A 232 12.32 13.96 5.57
N THR A 233 12.26 13.74 4.25
CA THR A 233 13.15 12.86 3.49
C THR A 233 14.39 13.60 2.96
N ASP A 234 14.23 14.84 2.50
CA ASP A 234 15.29 15.72 2.03
C ASP A 234 15.19 17.14 2.65
N PRO A 235 15.37 17.28 3.97
CA PRO A 235 15.32 18.58 4.62
C PRO A 235 16.51 19.47 4.23
N PRO A 236 16.32 20.81 4.22
CA PRO A 236 17.44 21.73 4.06
C PRO A 236 18.47 21.54 5.19
N GLU A 237 19.74 21.82 4.90
CA GLU A 237 20.87 21.52 5.81
C GLU A 237 20.66 22.00 7.25
N TRP A 238 20.13 23.22 7.41
CA TRP A 238 19.89 23.83 8.72
C TRP A 238 18.79 23.13 9.53
N ALA A 239 17.91 22.36 8.88
CA ALA A 239 16.79 21.65 9.50
C ALA A 239 17.06 20.16 9.72
N ARG A 240 18.16 19.60 9.18
CA ARG A 240 18.48 18.16 9.26
C ARG A 240 18.39 17.61 10.68
N GLU A 241 18.98 18.29 11.65
CA GLU A 241 18.96 17.84 13.06
C GLU A 241 17.55 17.89 13.65
N ALA A 242 16.79 18.96 13.38
CA ALA A 242 15.42 19.10 13.87
C ALA A 242 14.48 18.05 13.27
N VAL A 243 14.66 17.70 11.99
CA VAL A 243 13.92 16.61 11.33
C VAL A 243 14.33 15.25 11.90
N ALA A 244 15.62 14.99 12.12
CA ALA A 244 16.08 13.74 12.73
C ALA A 244 15.55 13.52 14.16
N GLN A 245 15.13 14.59 14.84
CA GLN A 245 14.48 14.53 16.16
C GLN A 245 12.96 14.31 16.09
N CYS A 246 12.35 14.36 14.90
CA CYS A 246 10.93 14.06 14.72
C CYS A 246 10.68 12.57 14.94
N ARG A 247 9.62 12.25 15.68
CA ARG A 247 9.20 10.87 15.97
C ARG A 247 7.90 10.58 15.26
N ASN A 248 8.00 9.80 14.18
CA ASN A 248 6.86 9.27 13.45
C ASN A 248 6.64 7.82 13.86
N GLU A 249 5.44 7.52 14.37
CA GLU A 249 5.05 6.18 14.83
C GLU A 249 3.91 5.69 13.94
N HIS A 250 4.12 4.55 13.28
CA HIS A 250 3.13 3.88 12.41
C HIS A 250 2.65 4.74 11.23
N THR A 251 3.49 5.70 10.81
CA THR A 251 3.17 6.64 9.73
C THR A 251 4.46 7.22 9.12
N TRP A 252 4.34 7.75 7.90
CA TRP A 252 5.43 8.28 7.10
C TRP A 252 4.99 9.59 6.43
N PRO A 253 5.39 10.76 6.97
CA PRO A 253 5.05 12.06 6.41
C PRO A 253 5.90 12.43 5.20
N VAL A 254 5.23 12.82 4.11
CA VAL A 254 5.85 13.30 2.86
C VAL A 254 5.13 14.55 2.35
N LEU A 255 5.85 15.41 1.63
CA LEU A 255 5.23 16.50 0.90
C LEU A 255 4.34 15.95 -0.21
N ALA A 256 3.11 16.44 -0.34
CA ALA A 256 2.12 15.89 -1.28
C ALA A 256 1.48 16.94 -2.21
N GLY A 257 1.94 18.19 -2.14
CA GLY A 257 1.59 19.21 -3.14
C GLY A 257 2.41 19.04 -4.44
N PRO A 258 2.16 19.86 -5.48
CA PRO A 258 3.05 19.92 -6.64
C PRO A 258 4.49 20.29 -6.23
N PRO A 259 5.52 19.82 -6.95
CA PRO A 259 6.91 20.21 -6.69
C PRO A 259 7.07 21.73 -6.59
N GLY A 260 7.79 22.19 -5.56
CA GLY A 260 7.96 23.62 -5.25
C GLY A 260 6.78 24.26 -4.49
N ARG A 261 5.71 23.52 -4.19
CA ARG A 261 4.60 23.94 -3.31
C ARG A 261 4.50 23.03 -2.09
N CYS A 262 5.24 23.35 -1.04
CA CYS A 262 5.30 22.55 0.19
C CYS A 262 4.15 22.87 1.17
N ARG A 263 2.93 23.10 0.70
CA ARG A 263 1.79 23.49 1.57
C ARG A 263 0.93 22.33 2.04
N VAL A 264 1.12 21.16 1.43
CA VAL A 264 0.34 19.95 1.69
C VAL A 264 1.32 18.84 2.08
N LEU A 265 1.00 18.16 3.17
CA LEU A 265 1.73 17.00 3.67
C LEU A 265 0.76 15.83 3.78
N LEU A 266 1.19 14.65 3.32
CA LEU A 266 0.49 13.38 3.51
C LEU A 266 1.29 12.53 4.49
N SER A 267 0.68 12.15 5.62
CA SER A 267 1.23 11.16 6.55
C SER A 267 0.59 9.81 6.27
N SER A 268 1.35 8.95 5.59
CA SER A 268 0.89 7.68 5.04
C SER A 268 1.32 6.49 5.92
N PRO A 269 0.53 5.42 6.06
CA PRO A 269 0.97 4.21 6.75
C PRO A 269 2.02 3.39 5.97
N ILE A 270 2.26 3.74 4.71
CA ILE A 270 3.32 3.16 3.86
C ILE A 270 4.37 4.21 3.50
N ILE A 271 5.58 3.75 3.22
CA ILE A 271 6.70 4.62 2.84
C ILE A 271 6.46 5.17 1.43
N LEU A 272 6.59 6.48 1.28
CA LEU A 272 6.48 7.21 0.03
C LEU A 272 7.68 8.16 -0.12
N GLU A 273 7.93 8.58 -1.36
CA GLU A 273 8.81 9.72 -1.64
C GLU A 273 8.05 11.04 -1.51
N ASP A 274 8.80 12.14 -1.47
CA ASP A 274 8.20 13.48 -1.55
C ASP A 274 7.65 13.74 -2.95
N HIS A 275 6.51 14.43 -2.98
CA HIS A 275 5.74 14.72 -4.18
C HIS A 275 5.35 13.46 -4.97
N PRO A 276 4.75 12.44 -4.30
CA PRO A 276 4.39 11.21 -4.96
C PRO A 276 3.38 11.48 -6.09
N SER A 277 3.52 10.73 -7.19
CA SER A 277 2.66 10.87 -8.37
C SER A 277 2.12 9.52 -8.81
N ILE A 278 0.84 9.49 -9.18
CA ILE A 278 0.25 8.33 -9.86
C ILE A 278 0.85 8.22 -11.26
N ALA A 279 1.14 7.00 -11.70
CA ALA A 279 1.64 6.73 -13.05
C ALA A 279 0.66 7.26 -14.11
N PRO A 280 1.10 8.08 -15.08
CA PRO A 280 0.22 8.62 -16.11
C PRO A 280 -0.32 7.54 -17.06
N GLU A 281 0.29 6.36 -17.09
CA GLU A 281 -0.15 5.22 -17.88
C GLU A 281 -1.24 4.39 -17.22
N SER A 282 -1.52 4.57 -15.92
CA SER A 282 -2.53 3.76 -15.24
C SER A 282 -3.93 4.15 -15.72
N PRO A 283 -4.66 3.24 -16.40
CA PRO A 283 -5.93 3.56 -17.06
C PRO A 283 -7.09 3.76 -16.08
N GLY A 284 -6.89 3.44 -14.79
CA GLY A 284 -7.88 3.54 -13.72
C GLY A 284 -7.32 2.98 -12.42
N ALA A 285 -8.10 3.01 -11.34
CA ALA A 285 -7.69 2.49 -10.05
C ALA A 285 -7.69 0.95 -10.04
N LEU A 286 -6.57 0.34 -10.45
CA LEU A 286 -6.32 -1.10 -10.26
C LEU A 286 -5.83 -1.45 -8.84
N TYR A 287 -5.77 -0.42 -7.98
CA TYR A 287 -5.35 -0.49 -6.57
C TYR A 287 -3.94 -1.07 -6.37
N ASP A 288 -3.11 -0.97 -7.42
CA ASP A 288 -1.68 -1.28 -7.49
C ASP A 288 -1.01 -0.32 -8.49
N ALA A 289 -0.99 0.97 -8.13
CA ALA A 289 -0.81 2.09 -9.06
C ALA A 289 0.62 2.30 -9.60
N THR A 290 1.55 1.35 -9.39
CA THR A 290 2.96 1.58 -9.69
C THR A 290 3.63 0.64 -10.68
N GLU A 291 3.20 -0.61 -10.92
CA GLU A 291 4.10 -1.52 -11.70
C GLU A 291 3.51 -2.76 -12.41
N ILE A 292 2.24 -3.15 -12.22
CA ILE A 292 1.77 -4.52 -12.59
C ILE A 292 0.43 -4.56 -13.37
N ASP A 293 -0.06 -3.42 -13.85
CA ASP A 293 -1.40 -3.26 -14.46
C ASP A 293 -1.67 -4.24 -15.63
N GLU A 294 -0.68 -4.48 -16.49
CA GLU A 294 -0.82 -5.36 -17.67
C GLU A 294 -1.08 -6.82 -17.30
N ILE A 295 -0.23 -7.40 -16.45
CA ILE A 295 -0.35 -8.81 -16.06
C ILE A 295 -1.59 -9.01 -15.20
N LEU A 296 -2.02 -8.01 -14.43
CA LEU A 296 -3.30 -8.04 -13.71
C LEU A 296 -4.48 -8.05 -14.68
N ALA A 297 -4.45 -7.21 -15.73
CA ALA A 297 -5.49 -7.21 -16.76
C ALA A 297 -5.55 -8.55 -17.51
N LEU A 298 -4.41 -9.06 -17.99
CA LEU A 298 -4.34 -10.35 -18.71
C LEU A 298 -4.80 -11.52 -17.84
N ARG A 299 -4.41 -11.55 -16.57
CA ARG A 299 -4.83 -12.62 -15.65
C ARG A 299 -6.31 -12.50 -15.26
N THR A 300 -6.84 -11.28 -15.20
CA THR A 300 -8.27 -11.04 -15.01
C THR A 300 -9.08 -11.54 -16.20
N ALA A 301 -8.57 -11.37 -17.42
CA ALA A 301 -9.21 -11.92 -18.62
C ALA A 301 -9.29 -13.46 -18.61
N ALA A 302 -8.34 -14.13 -17.96
CA ALA A 302 -8.30 -15.59 -17.82
C ALA A 302 -9.23 -16.15 -16.72
N LEU A 303 -9.88 -15.30 -15.92
CA LEU A 303 -10.88 -15.75 -14.95
C LEU A 303 -12.09 -16.34 -15.69
N THR A 304 -12.67 -17.41 -15.13
CA THR A 304 -13.92 -17.97 -15.66
C THR A 304 -15.09 -16.99 -15.49
N ASP A 305 -16.16 -17.17 -16.26
CA ASP A 305 -17.35 -16.30 -16.17
C ASP A 305 -17.93 -16.28 -14.75
N ARG A 306 -17.95 -17.42 -14.06
CA ARG A 306 -18.39 -17.51 -12.66
C ARG A 306 -17.48 -16.70 -11.74
N GLU A 307 -16.16 -16.80 -11.91
CA GLU A 307 -15.19 -16.07 -11.09
C GLU A 307 -15.28 -14.56 -11.31
N LYS A 308 -15.52 -14.11 -12.55
CA LYS A 308 -15.79 -12.71 -12.86
C LYS A 308 -17.10 -12.22 -12.21
N ARG A 309 -18.16 -13.04 -12.24
CA ARG A 309 -19.42 -12.75 -11.53
C ARG A 309 -19.23 -12.68 -10.01
N GLU A 310 -18.41 -13.55 -9.43
CA GLU A 310 -18.08 -13.49 -7.99
C GLU A 310 -17.25 -12.25 -7.64
N ALA A 311 -16.28 -11.89 -8.47
CA ALA A 311 -15.51 -10.66 -8.30
C ALA A 311 -16.42 -9.41 -8.37
N ARG A 312 -17.36 -9.35 -9.32
CA ARG A 312 -18.42 -8.31 -9.36
C ARG A 312 -19.33 -8.33 -8.13
N GLY A 313 -19.56 -9.49 -7.54
CA GLY A 313 -20.32 -9.64 -6.30
C GLY A 313 -19.52 -9.37 -5.03
N THR A 314 -18.20 -9.17 -5.11
CA THR A 314 -17.35 -8.89 -3.95
C THR A 314 -17.62 -7.50 -3.40
N ASP A 315 -17.55 -6.47 -4.23
CA ASP A 315 -18.09 -5.12 -3.99
C ASP A 315 -18.03 -4.29 -5.29
N GLU A 316 -18.46 -3.04 -5.24
CA GLU A 316 -18.45 -2.11 -6.38
C GLU A 316 -17.02 -1.87 -6.93
N ARG A 317 -16.00 -1.88 -6.07
CA ARG A 317 -14.60 -1.59 -6.46
C ARG A 317 -13.98 -2.77 -7.19
N ALA A 318 -14.14 -3.98 -6.66
CA ALA A 318 -13.71 -5.20 -7.33
C ALA A 318 -14.45 -5.38 -8.66
N GLY A 319 -15.76 -5.09 -8.71
CA GLY A 319 -16.53 -5.11 -9.95
C GLY A 319 -15.99 -4.13 -10.99
N ALA A 320 -15.70 -2.89 -10.60
CA ALA A 320 -15.12 -1.89 -11.50
C ALA A 320 -13.77 -2.32 -12.09
N VAL A 321 -12.94 -3.04 -11.32
CA VAL A 321 -11.67 -3.62 -11.81
C VAL A 321 -11.92 -4.68 -12.88
N ILE A 322 -12.90 -5.57 -12.69
CA ILE A 322 -13.27 -6.58 -13.69
C ILE A 322 -13.81 -5.91 -14.96
N ASP A 323 -14.70 -4.92 -14.80
CA ASP A 323 -15.31 -4.22 -15.93
C ASP A 323 -14.28 -3.40 -16.72
N LEU A 324 -13.31 -2.78 -16.04
CA LEU A 324 -12.18 -2.10 -16.67
C LEU A 324 -11.33 -3.08 -17.49
N ALA A 325 -11.01 -4.25 -16.93
CA ALA A 325 -10.22 -5.27 -17.62
C ALA A 325 -10.98 -5.86 -18.84
N ASP A 326 -12.28 -6.13 -18.71
CA ASP A 326 -13.11 -6.70 -19.78
C ASP A 326 -13.39 -5.70 -20.92
N SER A 327 -13.41 -4.40 -20.63
CA SER A 327 -13.70 -3.34 -21.61
C SER A 327 -12.46 -2.66 -22.19
N MET A 328 -11.26 -3.08 -21.79
CA MET A 328 -10.01 -2.42 -22.17
C MET A 328 -9.77 -2.53 -23.68
N PRO A 329 -9.63 -1.41 -24.41
CA PRO A 329 -9.31 -1.45 -25.83
C PRO A 329 -7.91 -2.04 -26.09
N PRO A 330 -7.69 -2.75 -27.21
CA PRO A 330 -6.38 -3.28 -27.59
C PRO A 330 -5.28 -2.21 -27.59
N GLU A 331 -5.58 -0.97 -28.00
CA GLU A 331 -4.62 0.13 -28.04
C GLU A 331 -4.17 0.57 -26.64
N VAL A 332 -5.00 0.36 -25.61
CA VAL A 332 -4.64 0.63 -24.20
C VAL A 332 -3.79 -0.51 -23.66
N LEU A 333 -4.11 -1.77 -23.98
CA LEU A 333 -3.27 -2.93 -23.65
C LEU A 333 -1.88 -2.83 -24.29
N GLU A 334 -1.80 -2.41 -25.55
CA GLU A 334 -0.53 -2.14 -26.25
C GLU A 334 0.30 -1.04 -25.59
N ARG A 335 -0.34 -0.06 -24.94
CA ARG A 335 0.37 0.98 -24.18
C ARG A 335 0.87 0.50 -22.83
N LEU A 336 0.21 -0.50 -22.24
CA LEU A 336 0.66 -1.20 -21.05
C LEU A 336 1.84 -2.13 -21.38
N HIS A 337 1.87 -2.71 -22.58
CA HIS A 337 3.01 -3.46 -23.12
C HIS A 337 4.28 -2.59 -23.22
N GLY A 338 5.29 -2.93 -22.42
CA GLY A 338 6.65 -2.39 -22.58
C GLY A 338 6.94 -1.03 -21.93
N ALA A 339 6.10 -0.58 -20.99
CA ALA A 339 6.40 0.60 -20.16
C ALA A 339 7.38 0.26 -19.02
N VAL A 340 8.56 -0.27 -19.34
CA VAL A 340 9.67 -0.32 -18.39
C VAL A 340 10.23 1.10 -18.29
N ARG A 341 9.95 1.80 -17.18
CA ARG A 341 10.32 3.22 -16.98
C ARG A 341 11.82 3.51 -17.19
N GLY A 342 12.69 2.52 -16.99
CA GLY A 342 14.13 2.64 -17.24
C GLY A 342 14.55 2.61 -18.72
N LEU A 343 13.75 2.01 -19.62
CA LEU A 343 14.17 1.79 -21.01
C LEU A 343 13.87 2.99 -21.94
N ARG A 344 12.85 3.79 -21.63
CA ARG A 344 12.45 4.96 -22.45
C ARG A 344 13.43 6.12 -22.40
N GLU A 345 14.18 6.29 -21.30
CA GLU A 345 15.27 7.26 -21.23
C GLU A 345 16.48 6.86 -22.10
N ILE A 346 16.61 5.57 -22.42
CA ILE A 346 17.76 4.99 -23.14
C ILE A 346 17.44 4.79 -24.64
N THR A 347 16.20 4.41 -24.96
CA THR A 347 15.84 3.97 -26.32
C THR A 347 14.99 5.02 -27.05
N GLY A 348 15.69 5.94 -27.71
CA GLY A 348 15.08 6.75 -28.77
C GLY A 348 14.51 5.84 -29.87
N ASN A 349 13.18 5.76 -29.93
CA ASN A 349 12.28 5.21 -30.94
C ASN A 349 12.89 4.53 -32.21
N ALA A 350 12.59 3.23 -32.41
CA ALA A 350 12.42 2.60 -33.73
C ALA A 350 11.59 1.30 -33.61
N PRO A 351 10.55 1.07 -34.46
CA PRO A 351 9.78 -0.17 -34.44
C PRO A 351 10.28 -1.19 -35.48
N GLY A 352 10.52 -2.43 -35.06
CA GLY A 352 10.74 -3.57 -35.96
C GLY A 352 11.64 -4.66 -35.36
N ARG A 353 11.02 -5.79 -34.99
CA ARG A 353 11.57 -6.96 -34.26
C ARG A 353 11.96 -6.67 -32.80
N PRO A 354 11.67 -7.58 -31.84
CA PRO A 354 12.37 -7.57 -30.56
C PRO A 354 13.86 -7.62 -30.87
N TRP A 355 14.64 -6.71 -30.29
CA TRP A 355 16.09 -6.66 -30.50
C TRP A 355 16.82 -7.86 -29.87
N TRP A 356 16.08 -8.74 -29.16
CA TRP A 356 16.59 -9.91 -28.49
C TRP A 356 15.52 -11.01 -28.36
N ASP A 357 15.92 -12.28 -28.58
CA ASP A 357 15.13 -13.51 -28.40
C ASP A 357 15.92 -14.46 -27.48
N PRO A 358 15.37 -14.91 -26.33
CA PRO A 358 16.06 -15.80 -25.40
C PRO A 358 16.55 -17.12 -26.00
N GLY A 359 16.01 -17.54 -27.15
CA GLY A 359 16.43 -18.76 -27.86
C GLY A 359 17.65 -18.62 -28.77
N ASP A 360 18.16 -17.40 -28.97
CA ASP A 360 19.11 -17.07 -30.05
C ASP A 360 20.55 -16.74 -29.58
N ASP A 361 20.87 -16.88 -28.28
CA ASP A 361 22.26 -16.72 -27.78
C ASP A 361 22.90 -18.08 -27.45
N PRO A 362 23.58 -18.74 -28.41
CA PRO A 362 24.21 -20.04 -28.22
C PRO A 362 25.52 -20.00 -27.41
N GLU A 363 25.97 -18.82 -26.97
CA GLU A 363 27.23 -18.67 -26.21
C GLU A 363 27.04 -18.66 -24.68
N ALA A 364 25.82 -18.47 -24.16
CA ALA A 364 25.55 -18.49 -22.72
C ALA A 364 25.28 -19.93 -22.23
N ASP A 365 26.06 -20.40 -21.24
CA ASP A 365 25.87 -21.70 -20.58
C ASP A 365 25.80 -21.49 -19.05
N PRO A 366 24.64 -21.06 -18.52
CA PRO A 366 24.54 -20.60 -17.14
C PRO A 366 24.95 -21.61 -16.06
N GLU A 367 24.89 -22.91 -16.38
CA GLU A 367 25.29 -24.00 -15.48
C GLU A 367 26.81 -24.20 -15.44
N HIS A 368 27.53 -23.80 -16.49
CA HIS A 368 28.98 -23.99 -16.63
C HIS A 368 29.77 -22.69 -16.62
N ASP A 369 29.11 -21.57 -16.84
CA ASP A 369 29.69 -20.23 -16.82
C ASP A 369 30.31 -19.93 -15.46
N ARG A 370 31.43 -19.19 -15.50
CA ARG A 370 32.20 -18.82 -14.31
C ARG A 370 32.63 -17.37 -14.37
N VAL A 371 32.64 -16.74 -13.20
CA VAL A 371 33.08 -15.36 -12.98
C VAL A 371 34.22 -15.32 -11.97
N VAL A 372 35.12 -14.34 -12.12
CA VAL A 372 36.21 -14.12 -11.18
C VAL A 372 35.74 -13.22 -10.04
N VAL A 373 35.80 -13.74 -8.81
CA VAL A 373 35.54 -13.00 -7.56
C VAL A 373 36.78 -13.14 -6.71
N ASP A 374 37.37 -12.03 -6.26
CA ASP A 374 38.60 -12.00 -5.47
C ASP A 374 39.74 -12.88 -6.04
N GLY A 375 39.84 -12.95 -7.38
CA GLY A 375 40.86 -13.72 -8.09
C GLY A 375 40.60 -15.23 -8.18
N ARG A 376 39.45 -15.74 -7.69
CA ARG A 376 39.04 -17.14 -7.86
C ARG A 376 37.83 -17.28 -8.78
N GLN A 377 37.77 -18.40 -9.49
CA GLN A 377 36.66 -18.74 -10.39
C GLN A 377 35.48 -19.26 -9.58
N VAL A 378 34.37 -18.53 -9.62
CA VAL A 378 33.08 -18.84 -8.98
C VAL A 378 32.07 -19.18 -10.07
N GLY A 379 31.33 -20.25 -9.88
CA GLY A 379 30.23 -20.68 -10.75
C GLY A 379 29.32 -21.66 -10.02
N ALA A 380 28.42 -22.33 -10.75
CA ALA A 380 27.49 -23.29 -10.16
C ALA A 380 28.21 -24.30 -9.23
N GLY A 381 27.63 -24.52 -8.05
CA GLY A 381 28.19 -25.35 -6.98
C GLY A 381 29.18 -24.64 -6.04
N SER A 382 29.54 -23.38 -6.29
CA SER A 382 30.42 -22.61 -5.40
C SER A 382 29.65 -22.10 -4.18
N ARG A 383 30.28 -22.13 -3.00
CA ARG A 383 29.72 -21.54 -1.78
C ARG A 383 30.33 -20.17 -1.52
N VAL A 384 29.50 -19.18 -1.26
CA VAL A 384 29.88 -17.76 -1.12
C VAL A 384 29.20 -17.15 0.11
N VAL A 385 29.71 -15.99 0.55
CA VAL A 385 29.09 -15.14 1.57
C VAL A 385 28.49 -13.92 0.88
N LEU A 386 27.23 -13.63 1.16
CA LEU A 386 26.55 -12.45 0.60
C LEU A 386 27.02 -11.17 1.31
N ARG A 387 27.37 -10.17 0.52
CA ARG A 387 27.85 -8.84 0.92
C ARG A 387 27.12 -7.74 0.13
N PRO A 388 25.80 -7.64 0.27
CA PRO A 388 25.01 -6.65 -0.45
C PRO A 388 25.52 -5.24 -0.18
N GLY A 389 25.64 -4.45 -1.24
CA GLY A 389 26.19 -3.10 -1.19
C GLY A 389 25.25 -2.04 -0.59
N ARG A 390 25.67 -0.78 -0.67
CA ARG A 390 24.81 0.40 -0.40
C ARG A 390 24.15 0.97 -1.66
N ARG A 391 24.41 0.38 -2.81
CA ARG A 391 23.92 0.79 -4.14
C ARG A 391 23.40 -0.46 -4.82
N ARG A 392 22.27 -0.37 -5.54
CA ARG A 392 21.66 -1.47 -6.30
C ARG A 392 21.14 -2.64 -5.46
N THR A 393 21.06 -2.45 -4.16
CA THR A 393 20.63 -3.44 -3.18
C THR A 393 19.21 -3.13 -2.74
N ASP A 394 18.31 -4.12 -2.78
CA ASP A 394 16.97 -3.94 -2.24
C ASP A 394 16.95 -4.04 -0.71
N ALA A 395 15.87 -3.59 -0.06
CA ALA A 395 15.81 -3.62 1.41
C ALA A 395 15.80 -5.05 1.99
N GLN A 396 15.41 -6.06 1.21
CA GLN A 396 15.39 -7.47 1.62
C GLN A 396 16.80 -8.07 1.59
N ASP A 397 17.61 -7.69 0.60
CA ASP A 397 18.99 -8.13 0.45
C ASP A 397 19.84 -7.75 1.66
N LEU A 398 19.58 -6.58 2.27
CA LEU A 398 20.28 -6.15 3.48
C LEU A 398 20.15 -7.14 4.66
N PHE A 399 19.06 -7.92 4.74
CA PHE A 399 18.91 -8.96 5.77
C PHE A 399 19.75 -10.21 5.48
N LEU A 400 20.33 -10.31 4.28
CA LEU A 400 21.16 -11.41 3.83
C LEU A 400 22.66 -11.13 3.99
N ASP A 401 23.08 -9.94 4.46
CA ASP A 401 24.50 -9.65 4.71
C ASP A 401 25.12 -10.66 5.69
N GLY A 402 26.25 -11.22 5.28
CA GLY A 402 26.98 -12.23 6.02
C GLY A 402 26.39 -13.65 5.96
N ARG A 403 25.29 -13.87 5.24
CA ARG A 403 24.71 -15.21 5.06
C ARG A 403 25.48 -16.00 4.00
N THR A 404 25.56 -17.32 4.20
CA THR A 404 26.11 -18.24 3.20
C THR A 404 25.08 -18.64 2.16
N ALA A 405 25.52 -18.70 0.92
CA ALA A 405 24.70 -19.11 -0.21
C ALA A 405 25.46 -20.04 -1.16
N LEU A 406 24.72 -20.90 -1.84
CA LEU A 406 25.19 -21.75 -2.93
C LEU A 406 24.88 -21.07 -4.25
N VAL A 407 25.90 -20.92 -5.11
CA VAL A 407 25.72 -20.46 -6.49
C VAL A 407 25.11 -21.59 -7.31
N GLU A 408 23.96 -21.33 -7.92
CA GLU A 408 23.21 -22.27 -8.74
C GLU A 408 23.49 -22.05 -10.24
N ALA A 409 23.72 -20.80 -10.65
CA ALA A 409 24.06 -20.43 -12.03
C ALA A 409 24.79 -19.08 -12.10
N VAL A 410 25.50 -18.85 -13.21
CA VAL A 410 26.04 -17.53 -13.58
C VAL A 410 25.28 -17.05 -14.81
N LEU A 411 24.75 -15.82 -14.74
CA LEU A 411 23.88 -15.26 -15.77
C LEU A 411 24.44 -13.95 -16.28
N HIS A 412 24.26 -13.71 -17.56
CA HIS A 412 24.61 -12.46 -18.21
C HIS A 412 23.32 -11.74 -18.59
N ASP A 413 23.20 -10.47 -18.20
CA ASP A 413 22.11 -9.63 -18.71
C ASP A 413 22.44 -9.11 -20.12
N VAL A 414 21.45 -8.52 -20.75
CA VAL A 414 21.55 -7.98 -22.12
C VAL A 414 22.52 -6.80 -22.24
N ASP A 415 22.89 -6.16 -21.12
CA ASP A 415 23.87 -5.07 -21.04
C ASP A 415 25.29 -5.62 -20.77
N GLY A 416 25.45 -6.95 -20.68
CA GLY A 416 26.72 -7.64 -20.42
C GLY A 416 27.10 -7.70 -18.94
N SER A 417 26.22 -7.30 -18.02
CA SER A 417 26.47 -7.44 -16.58
C SER A 417 26.30 -8.88 -16.14
N VAL A 418 27.15 -9.30 -15.22
CA VAL A 418 27.14 -10.66 -14.66
C VAL A 418 26.34 -10.67 -13.36
N HIS A 419 25.49 -11.67 -13.20
CA HIS A 419 24.74 -11.94 -11.98
C HIS A 419 24.91 -13.39 -11.56
N LEU A 420 25.21 -13.63 -10.28
CA LEU A 420 25.21 -14.97 -9.70
C LEU A 420 23.82 -15.27 -9.14
N ALA A 421 23.18 -16.32 -9.66
CA ALA A 421 21.95 -16.87 -9.12
C ALA A 421 22.29 -17.74 -7.91
N VAL A 422 21.72 -17.45 -6.74
CA VAL A 422 22.07 -18.12 -5.48
C VAL A 422 20.85 -18.60 -4.70
N THR A 423 21.06 -19.67 -3.93
CA THR A 423 20.15 -20.17 -2.89
C THR A 423 20.82 -20.01 -1.52
N VAL A 424 20.13 -19.40 -0.55
CA VAL A 424 20.65 -19.21 0.81
C VAL A 424 20.60 -20.54 1.57
N GLU A 425 21.71 -20.95 2.18
CA GLU A 425 21.84 -22.31 2.75
C GLU A 425 20.93 -22.56 3.96
N ASP A 426 20.70 -21.52 4.76
CA ASP A 426 19.88 -21.57 5.97
C ASP A 426 18.40 -21.18 5.70
N ASP A 427 17.98 -21.06 4.44
CA ASP A 427 16.58 -20.79 4.10
C ASP A 427 15.77 -22.10 4.11
N PRO A 428 14.77 -22.27 5.00
CA PRO A 428 13.94 -23.47 5.04
C PRO A 428 13.13 -23.71 3.75
N GLY A 429 12.99 -22.69 2.88
CA GLY A 429 12.36 -22.78 1.57
C GLY A 429 13.30 -23.06 0.40
N ALA A 430 14.62 -23.15 0.63
CA ALA A 430 15.66 -23.28 -0.40
C ALA A 430 15.36 -24.34 -1.47
N ASP A 431 14.95 -25.54 -1.06
CA ASP A 431 14.68 -26.65 -1.98
C ASP A 431 13.45 -26.42 -2.86
N LEU A 432 12.43 -25.71 -2.32
CA LEU A 432 11.23 -25.35 -3.08
C LEU A 432 11.56 -24.30 -4.14
N TRP A 433 12.39 -23.30 -3.80
CA TRP A 433 12.82 -22.26 -4.72
C TRP A 433 13.64 -22.84 -5.87
N ARG A 434 14.61 -23.72 -5.55
CA ARG A 434 15.41 -24.43 -6.55
C ARG A 434 14.56 -25.27 -7.50
N ALA A 435 13.59 -26.02 -6.99
CA ALA A 435 12.68 -26.83 -7.81
C ALA A 435 11.82 -25.99 -8.78
N GLN A 436 11.61 -24.71 -8.48
CA GLN A 436 10.86 -23.76 -9.30
C GLN A 436 11.76 -22.88 -10.18
N GLY A 437 13.08 -23.05 -10.13
CA GLY A 437 14.04 -22.20 -10.84
C GLY A 437 14.04 -20.74 -10.36
N ARG A 438 13.70 -20.49 -9.09
CA ARG A 438 13.68 -19.15 -8.50
C ARG A 438 14.91 -18.95 -7.62
N PHE A 439 15.70 -17.93 -7.93
CA PHE A 439 16.95 -17.63 -7.23
C PHE A 439 16.99 -16.17 -6.77
N ARG A 440 17.91 -15.86 -5.86
CA ARG A 440 18.33 -14.48 -5.58
C ARG A 440 19.51 -14.14 -6.49
N TYR A 441 19.65 -12.89 -6.90
CA TYR A 441 20.67 -12.47 -7.87
C TYR A 441 21.56 -11.41 -7.26
N PHE A 442 22.88 -11.65 -7.30
CA PHE A 442 23.88 -10.73 -6.78
C PHE A 442 24.96 -10.49 -7.83
N GLN A 443 25.51 -9.27 -7.87
CA GLN A 443 26.68 -8.99 -8.71
C GLN A 443 27.97 -9.56 -8.07
N PRO A 444 29.04 -9.78 -8.85
CA PRO A 444 30.29 -10.32 -8.34
C PRO A 444 30.92 -9.53 -7.19
N ASP A 445 30.69 -8.21 -7.10
CA ASP A 445 31.18 -7.35 -6.02
C ASP A 445 30.29 -7.38 -4.76
N GLU A 446 29.12 -8.00 -4.84
CA GLU A 446 28.18 -8.18 -3.72
C GLU A 446 28.31 -9.55 -3.05
N ILE A 447 29.35 -10.31 -3.40
CA ILE A 447 29.67 -11.59 -2.79
C ILE A 447 31.15 -11.64 -2.39
N ALA A 448 31.43 -12.43 -1.36
CA ALA A 448 32.78 -12.76 -0.94
C ALA A 448 32.98 -14.28 -0.96
N LEU A 449 34.21 -14.71 -1.21
CA LEU A 449 34.58 -16.11 -1.06
C LEU A 449 34.53 -16.52 0.41
N LEU A 450 34.13 -17.76 0.67
CA LEU A 450 34.31 -18.35 1.99
C LEU A 450 35.81 -18.47 2.29
N GLU A 451 36.23 -17.94 3.44
CA GLU A 451 37.56 -18.22 3.97
C GLU A 451 37.67 -19.73 4.22
N GLU A 452 38.70 -20.37 3.65
CA GLU A 452 39.01 -21.75 4.00
C GLU A 452 39.43 -21.77 5.49
N PRO A 453 38.93 -22.73 6.29
CA PRO A 453 39.20 -22.80 7.72
C PRO A 453 40.67 -23.03 8.08
#